data_AF-T0XPD6-F1
#
_entry.id   AF-T0XPD6-F1
#
_cell.length_a   1.000
_cell.length_b   1.000
_cell.length_c   1.000
_cell.angle_alpha   90.00
_cell.angle_beta   90.00
_cell.angle_gamma   90.00
#
_symmetry.space_group_name_H-M   'P 1'
#
loop_
_entity.id
_entity.type
_entity.pdbx_description
1 polymer ?
#
loop_
_entity_poly.entity_id
_entity_poly.type
_entity_poly.pdbx_seq_one_letter_code
_entity_poly.pdbx_strand_id
1 'polypeptide(L)'
;MARTPAGPRTIRIFEGRLGKGDVPVYAVDPEGIFVRPGLYGEYGSEYPDNLERFSVLNHALLHLPAVMGLSPYIIHANEWQTGL
;
A
#
# COMPACT_ATOMS: atom_id res chain seq x y z
N MET A 1 14.16 -2.64 -2.66
CA MET A 1 13.53 -2.53 -3.99
C MET A 1 12.51 -3.66 -4.11
N ALA A 2 11.23 -3.35 -4.34
CA ALA A 2 10.18 -4.37 -4.48
C ALA A 2 9.91 -4.64 -5.97
N ARG A 3 9.71 -5.91 -6.34
CA ARG A 3 9.27 -6.27 -7.70
C ARG A 3 7.75 -6.15 -7.75
N THR A 4 7.24 -5.31 -8.65
CA THR A 4 5.81 -5.11 -8.88
C THR A 4 5.44 -5.56 -10.31
N PRO A 5 4.16 -5.77 -10.63
CA PRO A 5 3.73 -6.07 -11.99
C PRO A 5 4.14 -5.01 -13.02
N ALA A 6 4.33 -3.76 -12.58
CA ALA A 6 4.86 -2.65 -13.37
C ALA A 6 6.40 -2.59 -13.43
N GLY A 7 7.10 -3.62 -12.94
CA GLY A 7 8.54 -3.67 -12.83
C GLY A 7 9.09 -3.30 -11.45
N PRO A 8 10.42 -3.19 -11.31
CA PRO A 8 11.05 -2.80 -10.05
C PRO A 8 10.70 -1.36 -9.68
N ARG A 9 10.21 -1.13 -8.44
CA ARG A 9 9.90 0.21 -7.92
C ARG A 9 10.53 0.46 -6.56
N THR A 10 10.79 1.74 -6.26
CA THR A 10 11.21 2.18 -4.93
C THR A 10 9.99 2.53 -4.11
N ILE A 11 9.86 1.91 -2.94
CA ILE A 11 8.72 2.13 -2.05
C ILE A 11 9.21 2.88 -0.83
N ARG A 12 8.56 4.00 -0.50
CA ARG A 12 8.79 4.71 0.75
C ARG A 12 7.86 4.14 1.82
N ILE A 13 8.40 3.93 3.01
CA ILE A 13 7.66 3.49 4.19
C ILE A 13 7.77 4.61 5.22
N PHE A 14 6.63 5.06 5.72
CA PHE A 14 6.54 5.98 6.84
C PHE A 14 6.04 5.20 8.05
N GLU A 15 6.72 5.37 9.18
CA GLU A 15 6.32 4.77 10.44
C GLU A 15 5.73 5.84 11.37
N GLY A 16 4.59 5.52 11.95
CA GLY A 16 3.94 6.29 13.00
C GLY A 16 3.44 5.37 14.10
N ARG A 17 2.86 5.96 15.16
CA ARG A 17 2.32 5.23 16.31
C ARG A 17 0.96 5.77 16.68
N LEU A 18 0.00 4.89 16.96
CA LEU A 18 -1.39 5.25 17.24
C LEU A 18 -1.77 5.01 18.70
N GLY A 19 -2.39 6.03 19.31
CA GLY A 19 -3.04 5.94 20.62
C GLY A 19 -2.08 5.72 21.80
N LYS A 20 -2.66 5.47 22.98
CA LYS A 20 -1.89 5.23 24.21
C LYS A 20 -1.16 3.88 24.22
N GLY A 21 -1.67 2.92 23.45
CA GLY A 21 -1.10 1.57 23.32
C GLY A 21 0.10 1.49 22.37
N ASP A 22 0.47 2.62 21.75
CA ASP A 22 1.70 2.72 20.96
C ASP A 22 1.73 1.72 19.79
N VAL A 23 0.59 1.58 19.11
CA VAL A 23 0.43 0.61 18.03
C VAL A 23 1.18 1.13 16.79
N PRO A 24 2.14 0.37 16.23
CA PRO A 24 2.87 0.81 15.04
C PRO A 24 1.92 0.90 13.84
N VAL A 25 2.04 1.99 13.09
CA VAL A 25 1.31 2.24 11.85
C VAL A 25 2.32 2.48 10.75
N TYR A 26 2.18 1.73 9.65
CA TYR A 26 3.03 1.89 8.48
C TYR A 26 2.20 2.43 7.33
N ALA A 27 2.61 3.58 6.79
CA ALA A 27 2.07 4.10 5.54
C ALA A 27 3.06 3.80 4.41
N VAL A 28 2.53 3.33 3.28
CA VAL A 28 3.31 2.92 2.12
C VAL A 28 3.08 3.89 0.98
N ASP A 29 4.14 4.40 0.40
CA ASP A 29 4.09 5.31 -0.73
C ASP A 29 4.93 4.77 -1.92
N PRO A 30 4.26 4.24 -2.95
CA PRO A 30 4.88 3.84 -4.20
C PRO A 30 5.05 5.05 -5.12
N GLU A 31 6.11 5.82 -4.88
CA GLU A 31 6.55 6.90 -5.78
C GLU A 31 5.46 7.97 -6.07
N GLY A 32 4.56 8.22 -5.11
CA GLY A 32 3.50 9.21 -5.26
C GLY A 32 2.37 8.81 -6.21
N ILE A 33 2.24 7.53 -6.59
CA ILE A 33 1.16 7.06 -7.49
C ILE A 33 -0.24 7.31 -6.91
N PHE A 34 -0.35 7.48 -5.59
CA PHE A 34 -1.59 7.83 -4.88
C PHE A 34 -1.80 9.34 -4.67
N VAL A 35 -0.88 10.20 -5.13
CA VAL A 35 -1.07 11.66 -5.08
C VAL A 35 -2.07 12.05 -6.16
N ARG A 36 -3.36 12.10 -5.78
CA ARG A 36 -4.49 12.32 -6.67
C ARG A 36 -5.59 13.14 -5.96
N PRO A 37 -6.47 13.85 -6.70
CA PRO A 37 -7.55 14.62 -6.09
C PRO A 37 -8.59 13.78 -5.35
N GLY A 38 -8.93 12.61 -5.88
CA GLY A 38 -9.85 11.64 -5.28
C GLY A 38 -9.21 10.30 -4.97
N LEU A 39 -9.81 9.53 -4.07
CA LEU A 39 -9.31 8.22 -3.63
C LEU A 39 -9.48 7.14 -4.71
N TYR A 40 -10.69 7.03 -5.26
CA TYR A 40 -11.07 5.97 -6.22
C TYR A 40 -11.19 6.46 -7.67
N GLY A 41 -11.41 7.77 -7.83
CA GLY A 41 -11.75 8.38 -9.08
C GLY A 41 -12.08 9.86 -8.91
N GLU A 42 -12.43 10.49 -10.02
CA GLU A 42 -12.88 11.88 -10.08
C GLU A 42 -14.19 11.98 -10.85
N TYR A 43 -15.09 12.85 -10.41
CA TYR A 43 -16.36 13.13 -11.10
C TYR A 43 -17.19 11.88 -11.43
N GLY A 44 -17.16 10.86 -10.55
CA GLY A 44 -17.92 9.61 -10.72
C GLY A 44 -17.29 8.58 -11.66
N SER A 45 -16.07 8.82 -12.15
CA SER A 45 -15.32 7.87 -12.99
C SER A 45 -14.09 7.35 -12.25
N GLU A 46 -13.81 6.06 -12.36
CA GLU A 46 -12.62 5.44 -11.81
C GLU A 46 -11.35 5.90 -12.52
N TYR A 47 -10.22 5.89 -11.83
CA TYR A 47 -8.94 6.09 -12.51
C TYR A 47 -8.60 4.86 -13.37
N PRO A 48 -8.21 5.05 -14.64
CA PRO A 48 -7.85 3.94 -15.53
C PRO A 48 -6.67 3.09 -15.03
N ASP A 49 -5.81 3.67 -14.18
CA ASP A 49 -4.63 3.03 -13.59
C ASP A 49 -4.90 2.37 -12.22
N ASN A 50 -6.16 2.26 -11.78
CA ASN A 50 -6.51 1.66 -10.48
C ASN A 50 -5.95 0.23 -10.32
N LEU A 51 -6.00 -0.59 -11.37
CA LEU A 51 -5.42 -1.94 -11.34
C LEU A 51 -3.93 -1.88 -10.99
N GLU A 52 -3.15 -1.07 -11.69
CA GLU A 52 -1.71 -0.92 -11.41
C GLU A 52 -1.47 -0.40 -10.00
N ARG A 53 -2.19 0.66 -9.60
CA ARG A 53 -2.06 1.29 -8.28
C ARG A 53 -2.25 0.30 -7.15
N PHE A 54 -3.34 -0.45 -7.19
CA PHE A 54 -3.66 -1.40 -6.14
C PHE A 54 -2.76 -2.64 -6.22
N SER A 55 -2.39 -3.13 -7.41
CA SER A 55 -1.39 -4.20 -7.52
C SER A 55 -0.05 -3.80 -6.91
N VAL A 56 0.44 -2.59 -7.19
CA VAL A 56 1.69 -2.08 -6.60
C VAL A 56 1.59 -1.98 -5.07
N LEU A 57 0.45 -1.48 -4.55
CA LEU A 57 0.20 -1.40 -3.11
C LEU A 57 0.23 -2.78 -2.45
N ASN A 58 -0.50 -3.75 -2.99
CA ASN A 58 -0.56 -5.11 -2.41
C ASN A 58 0.81 -5.79 -2.42
N HIS A 59 1.55 -5.70 -3.53
CA HIS A 59 2.92 -6.21 -3.59
C HIS A 59 3.84 -5.57 -2.55
N ALA A 60 3.73 -4.26 -2.34
CA ALA A 60 4.50 -3.56 -1.32
C ALA A 60 4.11 -4.00 0.10
N LEU A 61 2.80 -4.12 0.39
CA LEU A 61 2.29 -4.58 1.68
C LEU A 61 2.71 -6.01 2.02
N LEU A 62 2.74 -6.91 1.03
CA LEU A 62 3.19 -8.29 1.24
C LEU A 62 4.71 -8.41 1.46
N HIS A 63 5.50 -7.46 0.97
CA HIS A 63 6.95 -7.39 1.24
C HIS A 63 7.27 -6.69 2.56
N LEU A 64 6.37 -5.84 3.05
CA LEU A 64 6.59 -5.03 4.25
C LEU A 64 6.99 -5.86 5.49
N PRO A 65 6.38 -7.02 5.80
CA PRO A 65 6.78 -7.81 6.96
C PRO A 65 8.25 -8.23 6.93
N ALA A 66 8.74 -8.68 5.78
CA ALA A 66 10.14 -9.09 5.63
C ALA A 66 11.11 -7.92 5.84
N VAL A 67 10.76 -6.72 5.36
CA VAL A 67 11.59 -5.52 5.51
C VAL A 67 11.59 -5.01 6.95
N MET A 68 10.45 -5.09 7.64
CA MET A 68 10.29 -4.59 9.00
C MET A 68 10.58 -5.64 10.08
N GLY A 69 10.96 -6.87 9.71
CA GLY A 69 11.17 -7.97 10.65
C GLY A 69 9.90 -8.44 11.36
N LEU A 70 8.73 -8.25 10.74
CA LEU A 70 7.43 -8.70 11.23
C LEU A 70 7.13 -10.12 10.73
N SER A 71 6.47 -10.91 11.56
CA SER A 71 6.02 -12.27 11.21
C SER A 71 4.55 -12.45 11.58
N PRO A 72 3.62 -11.82 10.84
CA PRO A 72 2.19 -11.92 11.15
C PRO A 72 1.67 -13.34 10.91
N TYR A 73 0.85 -13.84 11.82
CA TYR A 73 0.09 -15.09 11.63
C TYR A 73 -1.15 -14.88 10.78
N ILE A 74 -1.70 -13.66 10.80
CA ILE A 74 -2.94 -13.28 10.12
C ILE A 74 -2.66 -11.97 9.39
N ILE A 75 -3.04 -11.94 8.12
CA ILE A 75 -3.08 -10.71 7.31
C ILE A 75 -4.56 -10.45 6.99
N HIS A 76 -5.05 -9.28 7.39
CA HIS A 76 -6.40 -8.83 7.05
C HIS A 76 -6.32 -7.86 5.88
N ALA A 77 -6.81 -8.28 4.72
CA ALA A 77 -7.04 -7.42 3.58
C ALA A 77 -8.33 -6.62 3.81
N ASN A 78 -8.20 -5.31 4.02
CA ASN A 78 -9.34 -4.43 4.19
C ASN A 78 -9.82 -3.90 2.83
N GLU A 79 -11.07 -4.22 2.50
CA GLU A 79 -11.74 -3.80 1.26
C GLU A 79 -11.11 -4.28 -0.05
N TRP A 80 -11.79 -4.01 -1.16
CA TRP A 80 -11.44 -4.53 -2.49
C TRP A 80 -10.07 -4.06 -3.01
N GLN A 81 -9.57 -2.91 -2.56
CA GLN A 81 -8.27 -2.36 -2.99
C GLN A 81 -7.10 -3.22 -2.50
N THR A 82 -7.31 -4.03 -1.47
CA THR A 82 -6.29 -4.94 -0.93
C THR A 82 -6.52 -6.41 -1.29
N GLY A 83 -7.39 -6.66 -2.28
CA GLY A 83 -7.76 -8.01 -2.73
C GLY A 83 -6.98 -8.56 -3.92
N LEU A 84 -5.89 -7.90 -4.36
CA LEU A 84 -5.08 -8.27 -5.52
C LEU A 84 -3.80 -8.99 -5.10
#